data_AF-H2MC07-F1
#
_entry.id   AF-H2MC07-F1
#
_cell.length_a   1.000
_cell.length_b   1.000
_cell.length_c   1.000
_cell.angle_alpha   90.00
_cell.angle_beta   90.00
_cell.angle_gamma   90.00
#
_symmetry.space_group_name_H-M   'P 1'
#
loop_
_entity.id
_entity.type
_entity.pdbx_description
1 polymer ?
#
loop_
_entity_poly.entity_id
_entity_poly.type
_entity_poly.pdbx_seq_one_letter_code
_entity_poly.pdbx_strand_id
1 'polypeptide(L)'
;MSLFGKIFGGGSKGGKAATPQEAIQKLRETEEMLAKKQDFLEKKIEQELITAKKNGTKNKRAALQALKRKKRYEKQLAQIDGTLSTIEFQREALENANTNTEVLKNMGFAAKAMKAAHENMDIDKVDDLMAEITEQQEVAQEISDVISRPVGFGEDYDEDELLAELEDLEQEELDKNLLEIKGTADVPLPSVPSTSLPSKPAKKKQEEDEDDMADLEAWATN
;
A
#
# COMPACT_ATOMS: atom_id res chain seq x y z
N MET A 1 -61.18 10.90 6.42
CA MET A 1 -60.77 10.55 7.80
C MET A 1 -59.48 9.77 7.72
N SER A 2 -58.57 10.13 8.61
CA SER A 2 -57.14 9.78 8.64
C SER A 2 -56.85 8.27 8.66
N LEU A 3 -55.90 7.84 7.82
CA LEU A 3 -55.17 6.57 7.92
C LEU A 3 -53.64 6.83 7.90
N PHE A 4 -53.20 7.96 8.44
CA PHE A 4 -51.79 8.27 8.67
C PHE A 4 -51.53 8.37 10.17
N GLY A 5 -50.63 7.52 10.68
CA GLY A 5 -49.98 7.71 11.97
C GLY A 5 -50.25 6.62 12.99
N LYS A 6 -49.55 5.48 12.87
CA LYS A 6 -49.18 4.61 14.01
C LYS A 6 -48.32 3.39 13.63
N ILE A 7 -47.19 3.57 12.94
CA ILE A 7 -46.18 2.48 12.83
C ILE A 7 -44.74 3.02 12.92
N PHE A 8 -44.50 4.08 13.69
CA PHE A 8 -43.14 4.47 14.06
C PHE A 8 -43.14 5.06 15.47
N GLY A 9 -43.30 4.17 16.45
CA GLY A 9 -43.35 4.50 17.87
C GLY A 9 -43.22 3.23 18.67
N GLY A 10 -41.98 2.82 18.95
CA GLY A 10 -41.74 1.58 19.67
C GLY A 10 -40.26 1.28 19.88
N GLY A 11 -39.65 1.97 20.85
CA GLY A 11 -38.49 1.44 21.56
C GLY A 11 -37.14 1.98 21.11
N SER A 12 -36.83 3.23 21.48
CA SER A 12 -35.48 3.54 21.94
C SER A 12 -35.24 2.71 23.22
N LYS A 13 -34.87 1.45 23.03
CA LYS A 13 -34.22 0.66 24.07
C LYS A 13 -32.87 1.35 24.24
N GLY A 14 -32.69 1.99 25.39
CA GLY A 14 -31.41 2.55 25.81
C GLY A 14 -30.34 1.46 25.78
N GLY A 15 -29.73 1.27 24.61
CA GLY A 15 -28.41 0.67 24.53
C GLY A 15 -27.50 1.60 25.33
N LYS A 16 -26.83 1.06 26.34
CA LYS A 16 -25.73 1.77 26.99
C LYS A 16 -24.87 2.36 25.88
N ALA A 17 -24.63 3.68 25.93
CA ALA A 17 -23.69 4.30 25.00
C ALA A 17 -22.40 3.47 25.02
N ALA A 18 -21.94 3.06 23.85
CA ALA A 18 -20.75 2.22 23.74
C ALA A 18 -19.61 2.94 24.45
N THR A 19 -18.95 2.26 25.38
CA THR A 19 -17.83 2.86 26.09
C THR A 19 -16.65 3.05 25.12
N PRO A 20 -15.78 4.07 25.35
CA PRO A 20 -14.57 4.22 24.56
C PRO A 20 -13.73 2.94 24.50
N GLN A 21 -13.66 2.18 25.60
CA GLN A 21 -12.96 0.90 25.66
C GLN A 21 -13.59 -0.16 24.73
N GLU A 22 -14.93 -0.28 24.71
CA GLU A 22 -15.62 -1.19 23.80
C GLU A 22 -15.44 -0.80 22.33
N ALA A 23 -15.41 0.50 22.02
CA ALA A 23 -15.15 1.00 20.68
C ALA A 23 -13.71 0.67 20.23
N ILE A 24 -12.71 0.93 21.08
CA ILE A 24 -11.30 0.59 20.82
C ILE A 24 -11.15 -0.92 20.58
N GLN A 25 -11.79 -1.76 21.40
CA GLN A 25 -11.72 -3.21 21.23
C GLN A 25 -12.31 -3.67 19.88
N LYS A 26 -13.45 -3.12 19.46
CA LYS A 26 -14.05 -3.43 18.15
C LYS A 26 -13.20 -2.95 16.97
N LEU A 27 -12.54 -1.80 17.10
CA LEU A 27 -11.61 -1.32 16.08
C LEU A 27 -10.43 -2.29 15.93
N ARG A 28 -9.84 -2.77 17.04
CA ARG A 28 -8.77 -3.77 17.03
C ARG A 28 -9.20 -5.10 16.39
N GLU A 29 -10.39 -5.59 16.70
CA GLU A 29 -10.94 -6.80 16.07
C GLU A 29 -11.13 -6.62 14.55
N THR A 30 -11.54 -5.42 14.13
CA THR A 30 -11.70 -5.09 12.72
C THR A 30 -10.35 -4.98 12.01
N GLU A 31 -9.35 -4.37 12.63
CA GLU A 31 -7.97 -4.34 12.14
C GLU A 31 -7.43 -5.77 11.94
N GLU A 32 -7.58 -6.66 12.92
CA GLU A 32 -7.12 -8.05 12.80
C GLU A 32 -7.83 -8.80 11.65
N MET A 33 -9.13 -8.57 11.48
CA MET A 33 -9.88 -9.15 10.36
C MET A 33 -9.39 -8.63 9.02
N LEU A 34 -9.17 -7.32 8.90
CA LEU A 34 -8.68 -6.68 7.68
C LEU A 34 -7.26 -7.11 7.34
N ALA A 35 -6.37 -7.22 8.34
CA ALA A 35 -5.02 -7.74 8.16
C ALA A 35 -5.03 -9.19 7.63
N LYS A 36 -5.85 -10.09 8.20
CA LYS A 36 -6.02 -11.45 7.66
C LYS A 36 -6.53 -11.46 6.22
N LYS A 37 -7.40 -10.52 5.87
CA LYS A 37 -7.93 -10.37 4.51
C LYS A 37 -6.87 -9.84 3.54
N GLN A 38 -6.01 -8.93 4.01
CA GLN A 38 -4.85 -8.44 3.28
C GLN A 38 -3.90 -9.60 2.93
N ASP A 39 -3.47 -10.39 3.91
CA ASP A 39 -2.62 -11.58 3.72
C ASP A 39 -3.22 -12.58 2.70
N PHE A 40 -4.54 -12.76 2.76
CA PHE A 40 -5.25 -13.64 1.83
C PHE A 40 -5.21 -13.11 0.39
N LEU A 41 -5.42 -11.81 0.21
CA LEU A 41 -5.39 -11.16 -1.10
C LEU A 41 -3.97 -11.14 -1.67
N GLU A 42 -2.95 -10.88 -0.87
CA GLU A 42 -1.54 -10.95 -1.29
C GLU A 42 -1.18 -12.34 -1.84
N LYS A 43 -1.56 -13.41 -1.12
CA LYS A 43 -1.39 -14.79 -1.60
C LYS A 43 -2.15 -15.05 -2.90
N LYS A 44 -3.33 -14.45 -3.08
CA LYS A 44 -4.12 -14.58 -4.32
C LYS A 44 -3.45 -13.85 -5.49
N ILE A 45 -2.91 -12.66 -5.26
CA ILE A 45 -2.15 -11.89 -6.24
C ILE A 45 -0.94 -12.70 -6.72
N GLU A 46 -0.18 -13.28 -5.79
CA GLU A 46 0.98 -14.12 -6.11
C GLU A 46 0.58 -15.36 -6.94
N GLN A 47 -0.51 -16.05 -6.57
CA GLN A 47 -1.02 -17.19 -7.31
C GLN A 47 -1.41 -16.85 -8.76
N GLU A 48 -2.09 -15.72 -8.96
CA GLU A 48 -2.48 -15.26 -10.29
C GLU A 48 -1.27 -14.81 -11.10
N LEU A 49 -0.25 -14.19 -10.47
CA LEU A 49 1.01 -13.83 -11.13
C LEU A 49 1.75 -15.08 -11.63
N ILE A 50 1.88 -16.12 -10.80
CA ILE A 50 2.49 -17.41 -11.20
C ILE A 50 1.69 -18.03 -12.35
N THR A 51 0.37 -17.96 -12.29
CA THR A 51 -0.52 -18.47 -13.34
C THR A 51 -0.36 -17.69 -14.65
N ALA A 52 -0.20 -16.37 -14.58
CA ALA A 52 0.05 -15.52 -15.74
C ALA A 52 1.39 -15.89 -16.40
N LYS A 53 2.49 -15.95 -15.63
CA LYS A 53 3.82 -16.33 -16.11
C LYS A 53 3.80 -17.69 -16.83
N LYS A 54 3.33 -18.73 -16.13
CA LYS A 54 3.22 -20.09 -16.68
C LYS A 54 2.45 -20.20 -18.00
N ASN A 55 1.45 -19.33 -18.20
CA ASN A 55 0.61 -19.35 -19.39
C ASN A 55 0.97 -18.30 -20.43
N GLY A 56 1.87 -17.34 -20.17
CA GLY A 56 2.21 -16.26 -21.11
C GLY A 56 2.66 -16.83 -22.47
N THR A 57 3.67 -17.71 -22.44
CA THR A 57 4.24 -18.32 -23.64
C THR A 57 3.37 -19.40 -24.31
N LYS A 58 2.35 -19.94 -23.61
CA LYS A 58 1.56 -21.10 -24.07
C LYS A 58 0.11 -20.76 -24.42
N ASN A 59 -0.49 -19.84 -23.67
CA ASN A 59 -1.89 -19.49 -23.76
C ASN A 59 -2.11 -18.05 -23.28
N LYS A 60 -1.85 -17.11 -24.20
CA LYS A 60 -2.00 -15.66 -23.98
C LYS A 60 -3.36 -15.26 -23.40
N ARG A 61 -4.45 -15.92 -23.83
CA ARG A 61 -5.80 -15.65 -23.31
C ARG A 61 -5.95 -16.03 -21.84
N ALA A 62 -5.40 -17.17 -21.43
CA ALA A 62 -5.43 -17.60 -20.02
C ALA A 62 -4.56 -16.71 -19.13
N ALA A 63 -3.41 -16.26 -19.65
CA ALA A 63 -2.53 -15.31 -18.97
C ALA A 63 -3.20 -13.95 -18.76
N LEU A 64 -3.84 -13.38 -19.79
CA LEU A 64 -4.60 -12.14 -19.67
C LEU A 64 -5.73 -12.23 -18.65
N GLN A 65 -6.46 -13.36 -18.60
CA GLN A 65 -7.49 -13.55 -17.58
C GLN A 65 -6.92 -13.62 -16.15
N ALA A 66 -5.74 -14.21 -15.98
CA ALA A 66 -5.04 -14.22 -14.69
C ALA A 66 -4.60 -12.80 -14.28
N LEU A 67 -4.06 -12.01 -15.20
CA LEU A 67 -3.69 -10.62 -14.95
C LEU A 67 -4.91 -9.74 -14.60
N LYS A 68 -6.05 -9.92 -15.28
CA LYS A 68 -7.32 -9.25 -14.90
C LYS A 68 -7.74 -9.59 -13.47
N ARG A 69 -7.61 -10.86 -13.05
CA ARG A 69 -7.90 -11.28 -11.67
C ARG A 69 -6.91 -10.69 -10.68
N LYS A 70 -5.61 -10.69 -11.00
CA LYS A 70 -4.54 -10.06 -10.22
C LYS A 70 -4.86 -8.58 -9.96
N LYS A 71 -5.09 -7.77 -11.00
CA LYS A 71 -5.43 -6.34 -10.88
C LYS A 71 -6.68 -6.11 -10.03
N ARG A 72 -7.69 -6.99 -10.13
CA ARG A 72 -8.87 -6.92 -9.26
C ARG A 72 -8.57 -7.21 -7.79
N TYR A 73 -7.62 -8.09 -7.49
CA TYR A 73 -7.19 -8.33 -6.11
C TYR A 73 -6.30 -7.19 -5.60
N GLU A 74 -5.40 -6.63 -6.42
CA GLU A 74 -4.59 -5.46 -6.07
C GLU A 74 -5.46 -4.23 -5.74
N LYS A 75 -6.51 -4.00 -6.52
CA LYS A 75 -7.48 -2.93 -6.22
C LYS A 75 -8.19 -3.14 -4.88
N GLN A 76 -8.57 -4.37 -4.55
CA GLN A 76 -9.17 -4.70 -3.26
C GLN A 76 -8.17 -4.55 -2.10
N LEU A 77 -6.90 -4.90 -2.34
CA LEU A 77 -5.82 -4.75 -1.36
C LEU A 77 -5.63 -3.27 -1.01
N ALA A 78 -5.46 -2.40 -2.02
CA ALA A 78 -5.30 -0.97 -1.82
C ALA A 78 -6.49 -0.32 -1.08
N GLN A 79 -7.71 -0.81 -1.32
CA GLN A 79 -8.89 -0.37 -0.57
C GLN A 79 -8.84 -0.77 0.90
N ILE A 80 -8.39 -1.99 1.19
CA ILE A 80 -8.22 -2.48 2.56
C ILE A 80 -7.12 -1.68 3.26
N ASP A 81 -5.99 -1.42 2.61
CA ASP A 81 -4.89 -0.64 3.19
C ASP A 81 -5.35 0.77 3.59
N GLY A 82 -6.09 1.46 2.71
CA GLY A 82 -6.67 2.77 3.03
C GLY A 82 -7.69 2.72 4.16
N THR A 83 -8.50 1.66 4.22
CA THR A 83 -9.48 1.45 5.30
C THR A 83 -8.77 1.18 6.63
N LEU A 84 -7.71 0.35 6.61
CA LEU A 84 -6.94 -0.03 7.77
C LEU A 84 -6.24 1.19 8.38
N SER A 85 -5.59 2.02 7.55
CA SER A 85 -4.99 3.29 7.99
C SER A 85 -6.02 4.24 8.62
N THR A 86 -7.24 4.29 8.07
CA THR A 86 -8.33 5.11 8.64
C THR A 86 -8.76 4.59 10.02
N ILE A 87 -8.88 3.27 10.18
CA ILE A 87 -9.26 2.64 11.45
C ILE A 87 -8.17 2.83 12.51
N GLU A 88 -6.91 2.67 12.13
CA GLU A 88 -5.76 2.91 13.03
C GLU A 88 -5.76 4.34 13.56
N PHE A 89 -5.95 5.32 12.66
CA PHE A 89 -6.07 6.73 13.04
C PHE A 89 -7.25 6.98 14.00
N GLN A 90 -8.41 6.36 13.73
CA GLN A 90 -9.58 6.46 14.60
C GLN A 90 -9.34 5.83 15.98
N ARG A 91 -8.65 4.69 16.03
CA ARG A 91 -8.29 4.01 17.27
C ARG A 91 -7.36 4.89 18.11
N GLU A 92 -6.31 5.44 17.49
CA GLU A 92 -5.37 6.33 18.16
C GLU A 92 -6.06 7.60 18.68
N ALA A 93 -6.93 8.21 17.87
CA ALA A 93 -7.72 9.37 18.29
C ALA A 93 -8.61 9.06 19.50
N LEU A 94 -9.25 7.89 19.53
CA LEU A 94 -10.06 7.45 20.67
C LEU A 94 -9.23 7.12 21.92
N GLU A 95 -8.06 6.50 21.74
CA GLU A 95 -7.13 6.23 22.84
C GLU A 95 -6.64 7.54 23.47
N ASN A 96 -6.24 8.52 22.65
CA ASN A 96 -5.83 9.85 23.08
C ASN A 96 -6.98 10.60 23.78
N ALA A 97 -8.18 10.57 23.22
CA ALA A 97 -9.36 11.19 23.82
C ALA A 97 -9.70 10.57 25.19
N ASN A 98 -9.60 9.25 25.32
CA ASN A 98 -9.84 8.55 26.58
C ASN A 98 -8.80 8.93 27.64
N THR A 99 -7.51 8.97 27.29
CA THR A 99 -6.45 9.43 28.21
C THR A 99 -6.64 10.90 28.60
N ASN A 100 -6.94 11.79 27.65
CA ASN A 100 -7.20 13.20 27.95
C ASN A 100 -8.40 13.39 28.87
N THR A 101 -9.48 12.63 28.66
CA THR A 101 -10.66 12.64 29.54
C THR A 101 -10.31 12.20 30.95
N GLU A 102 -9.48 11.17 31.10
CA GLU A 102 -9.03 10.70 32.41
C GLU A 102 -8.14 11.73 33.12
N VAL A 103 -7.23 12.37 32.40
CA VAL A 103 -6.41 13.48 32.91
C VAL A 103 -7.29 14.63 33.38
N LEU A 104 -8.25 15.08 32.57
CA LEU A 104 -9.18 16.15 32.93
C LEU A 104 -10.02 15.79 34.16
N LYS A 105 -10.49 14.55 34.26
CA LYS A 105 -11.23 14.07 35.43
C LYS A 105 -10.38 14.12 36.70
N ASN A 106 -9.11 13.72 36.61
CA ASN A 106 -8.17 13.77 37.72
C ASN A 106 -7.83 15.21 38.11
N MET A 107 -7.66 16.10 37.14
CA MET A 107 -7.49 17.54 37.37
C MET A 107 -8.72 18.15 38.04
N GLY A 108 -9.93 17.81 37.60
CA GLY A 108 -11.17 18.25 38.23
C GLY A 108 -11.33 17.75 39.66
N PHE A 109 -10.91 16.51 39.94
CA PHE A 109 -10.86 15.98 41.31
C PHE A 109 -9.84 16.74 42.18
N ALA A 110 -8.64 17.00 41.65
CA ALA A 110 -7.61 17.79 42.32
C ALA A 110 -8.07 19.23 42.57
N ALA A 111 -8.73 19.87 41.60
CA ALA A 111 -9.29 21.21 41.74
C ALA A 111 -10.39 21.26 42.81
N LYS A 112 -11.27 20.25 42.87
CA LYS A 112 -12.27 20.12 43.96
C LYS A 112 -11.62 19.94 45.32
N ALA A 113 -10.57 19.11 45.41
CA ALA A 113 -9.81 18.94 46.64
C ALA A 113 -9.09 20.23 47.06
N MET A 114 -8.50 20.97 46.12
CA MET A 114 -7.91 22.28 46.38
C MET A 114 -8.97 23.32 46.79
N LYS A 115 -10.15 23.34 46.15
CA LYS A 115 -11.28 24.22 46.53
C LYS A 115 -11.76 23.93 47.94
N ALA A 116 -11.92 22.67 48.32
CA ALA A 116 -12.27 22.28 49.68
C ALA A 116 -11.17 22.66 50.69
N ALA A 117 -9.89 22.58 50.30
CA ALA A 117 -8.77 23.03 51.11
C ALA A 117 -8.63 24.58 51.15
N HIS A 118 -9.27 25.31 50.24
CA HIS A 118 -9.20 26.76 50.07
C HIS A 118 -10.59 27.42 50.13
N GLU A 119 -11.56 26.79 50.81
CA GLU A 119 -12.98 27.19 50.85
C GLU A 119 -13.24 28.62 51.41
N ASN A 120 -12.18 29.34 51.82
CA ASN A 120 -12.18 30.75 52.20
C ASN A 120 -11.53 31.71 51.17
N MET A 121 -11.12 31.27 49.98
CA MET A 121 -10.53 32.13 48.94
C MET A 121 -11.10 31.83 47.54
N ASP A 122 -11.89 32.79 47.06
CA ASP A 122 -12.41 33.05 45.69
C ASP A 122 -12.95 31.89 44.84
N ILE A 123 -14.27 31.93 44.63
CA ILE A 123 -15.11 30.91 43.97
C ILE A 123 -15.22 31.10 42.44
N ASP A 124 -14.85 32.27 41.90
CA ASP A 124 -15.27 32.69 40.56
C ASP A 124 -14.54 32.01 39.37
N LYS A 125 -13.36 31.41 39.58
CA LYS A 125 -12.55 30.84 38.46
C LYS A 125 -12.83 29.36 38.15
N VAL A 126 -13.64 28.68 38.97
CA VAL A 126 -13.90 27.24 38.83
C VAL A 126 -15.12 26.96 37.95
N ASP A 127 -16.07 27.89 37.90
CA ASP A 127 -17.29 27.74 37.12
C ASP A 127 -17.03 27.91 35.61
N ASP A 128 -16.08 28.77 35.23
CA ASP A 128 -15.63 28.94 33.84
C ASP A 128 -14.98 27.67 33.26
N LEU A 129 -14.16 26.97 34.07
CA LEU A 129 -13.52 25.71 33.67
C LEU A 129 -14.55 24.59 33.44
N MET A 130 -15.64 24.58 34.23
CA MET A 130 -16.70 23.58 34.09
C MET A 130 -17.57 23.83 32.85
N ALA A 131 -17.75 25.09 32.45
CA ALA A 131 -18.47 25.46 31.23
C ALA A 131 -17.69 25.07 29.96
N GLU A 132 -16.38 25.29 29.94
CA GLU A 132 -15.50 24.99 28.79
C GLU A 132 -15.39 23.47 28.50
N ILE A 133 -15.51 22.62 29.54
CA ILE A 133 -15.52 21.15 29.40
C ILE A 133 -16.77 20.64 28.68
N THR A 134 -17.92 21.30 28.87
CA THR A 134 -19.19 20.91 28.23
C THR A 134 -19.24 21.24 26.74
N GLU A 135 -18.54 22.29 26.29
CA GLU A 135 -18.55 22.74 24.89
C GLU A 135 -17.73 21.81 23.97
N GLN A 136 -16.65 21.20 24.46
CA GLN A 136 -15.83 20.26 23.69
C GLN A 136 -16.53 18.92 23.37
N GLN A 137 -17.68 18.63 23.98
CA GLN A 137 -18.42 17.38 23.77
C GLN A 137 -19.23 17.37 22.45
N GLU A 138 -19.58 18.54 21.89
CA GLU A 138 -20.37 18.65 20.65
C GLU A 138 -19.52 18.53 19.37
N VAL A 139 -18.23 18.88 19.41
CA VAL A 139 -17.31 18.81 18.25
C VAL A 139 -17.06 17.36 17.78
N ALA A 140 -17.20 16.38 18.67
CA ALA A 140 -17.01 14.97 18.34
C ALA A 140 -18.13 14.39 17.46
N GLN A 141 -19.30 15.03 17.40
CA GLN A 141 -20.46 14.54 16.65
C GLN A 141 -20.38 14.85 15.14
N GLU A 142 -19.74 15.97 14.77
CA GLU A 142 -19.68 16.47 13.38
C GLU A 142 -18.69 15.68 12.49
N ILE A 143 -17.65 15.10 13.10
CA ILE A 143 -16.63 14.29 12.40
C ILE A 143 -17.23 12.96 11.88
N SER A 144 -18.28 12.44 12.53
CA SER A 144 -18.88 11.15 12.17
C SER A 144 -19.70 11.21 10.86
N ASP A 145 -20.24 12.37 10.50
CA ASP A 145 -21.07 12.51 9.30
C ASP A 145 -20.24 12.68 8.01
N VAL A 146 -19.02 13.22 8.12
CA VAL A 146 -18.15 13.50 6.95
C VAL A 146 -17.51 12.23 6.38
N ILE A 147 -17.29 11.19 7.18
CA ILE A 147 -16.61 9.93 6.77
C ILE A 147 -17.58 8.94 6.09
N SER A 148 -18.90 9.15 6.22
CA SER A 148 -19.93 8.20 5.75
C SER A 148 -20.20 8.20 4.24
N ARG A 149 -19.48 9.00 3.44
CA ARG A 149 -19.69 9.11 2.00
C ARG A 149 -18.97 7.97 1.25
N PRO A 150 -19.70 7.00 0.66
CA PRO A 150 -19.06 5.94 -0.12
C PRO A 150 -18.49 6.55 -1.40
N VAL A 151 -17.18 6.48 -1.58
CA VAL A 151 -16.52 6.89 -2.82
C VAL A 151 -16.79 5.80 -3.86
N GLY A 152 -17.79 6.04 -4.71
CA GLY A 152 -18.12 5.14 -5.81
C GLY A 152 -16.98 5.09 -6.83
N PHE A 153 -16.52 3.88 -7.17
CA PHE A 153 -15.54 3.68 -8.22
C PHE A 153 -15.84 2.40 -9.01
N GLY A 154 -16.71 2.55 -10.00
CA GLY A 154 -16.73 1.67 -11.16
C GLY A 154 -15.74 2.22 -12.19
N GLU A 155 -14.85 1.36 -12.68
CA GLU A 155 -14.23 1.56 -13.99
C GLU A 155 -13.68 0.22 -14.49
N ASP A 156 -13.86 0.01 -15.79
CA ASP A 156 -13.46 -1.15 -16.57
C ASP A 156 -11.94 -1.11 -16.83
N TYR A 157 -11.27 -2.25 -16.70
CA TYR A 157 -9.82 -2.35 -16.97
C TYR A 157 -9.54 -2.21 -18.46
N ASP A 158 -8.56 -1.38 -18.84
CA ASP A 158 -8.09 -1.26 -20.22
C ASP A 158 -7.29 -2.51 -20.63
N GLU A 159 -7.65 -3.10 -21.76
CA GLU A 159 -7.04 -4.35 -22.25
C GLU A 159 -5.63 -4.13 -22.80
N ASP A 160 -5.33 -2.92 -23.29
CA ASP A 160 -4.04 -2.58 -23.89
C ASP A 160 -2.95 -2.43 -22.81
N GLU A 161 -3.30 -1.89 -21.64
CA GLU A 161 -2.40 -1.83 -20.48
C GLU A 161 -2.01 -3.25 -20.00
N LEU A 162 -2.98 -4.16 -19.96
CA LEU A 162 -2.76 -5.54 -19.53
C LEU A 162 -1.92 -6.34 -20.54
N LEU A 163 -2.02 -6.01 -21.82
CA LEU A 163 -1.20 -6.62 -22.87
C LEU A 163 0.27 -6.20 -22.73
N ALA A 164 0.53 -4.93 -22.43
CA ALA A 164 1.88 -4.44 -22.16
C ALA A 164 2.49 -5.11 -20.91
N GLU A 165 1.75 -5.18 -19.79
CA GLU A 165 2.22 -5.88 -18.58
C GLU A 165 2.51 -7.37 -18.84
N LEU A 166 1.72 -8.01 -19.71
CA LEU A 166 1.96 -9.41 -20.08
C LEU A 166 3.26 -9.58 -20.89
N GLU A 167 3.53 -8.68 -21.83
CA GLU A 167 4.73 -8.72 -22.67
C GLU A 167 6.01 -8.54 -21.82
N ASP A 168 5.98 -7.61 -20.86
CA ASP A 168 7.08 -7.42 -19.91
C ASP A 168 7.34 -8.69 -19.07
N LEU A 169 6.27 -9.33 -18.57
CA LEU A 169 6.39 -10.57 -17.78
C LEU A 169 6.89 -11.77 -18.61
N GLU A 170 6.50 -11.86 -19.88
CA GLU A 170 6.99 -12.87 -20.82
C GLU A 170 8.49 -12.69 -21.06
N GLN A 171 8.95 -11.45 -21.27
CA GLN A 171 10.36 -11.13 -21.45
C GLN A 171 11.19 -11.45 -20.19
N GLU A 172 10.70 -11.09 -19.00
CA GLU A 172 11.37 -11.43 -17.73
C GLU A 172 11.54 -12.95 -17.54
N GLU A 173 10.53 -13.74 -17.94
CA GLU A 173 10.57 -15.20 -17.83
C GLU A 173 11.52 -15.81 -18.87
N LEU A 174 11.54 -15.30 -20.09
CA LEU A 174 12.49 -15.71 -21.13
C LEU A 174 13.93 -15.41 -20.72
N ASP A 175 14.19 -14.22 -20.16
CA ASP A 175 15.51 -13.82 -19.68
C ASP A 175 15.96 -14.71 -18.50
N LYS A 176 15.07 -15.05 -17.58
CA LYS A 176 15.35 -16.01 -16.49
C LYS A 176 15.66 -17.41 -17.00
N ASN A 177 14.86 -17.93 -17.92
CA ASN A 177 15.12 -19.23 -18.54
C ASN A 177 16.47 -19.24 -19.29
N LEU A 178 16.81 -18.14 -19.97
CA LEU A 178 18.10 -17.99 -20.66
C LEU A 178 19.28 -17.93 -19.68
N LEU A 179 19.13 -17.24 -18.55
CA LEU A 179 20.11 -17.19 -17.47
C LEU A 179 20.32 -18.57 -16.81
N GLU A 180 19.25 -19.34 -16.59
CA GLU A 180 19.33 -20.72 -16.07
C GLU A 180 20.04 -21.67 -17.06
N ILE A 181 19.78 -21.54 -18.36
CA ILE A 181 20.48 -22.32 -19.40
C ILE A 181 21.97 -21.98 -19.47
N LYS A 182 22.35 -20.71 -19.25
CA LYS A 182 23.74 -20.24 -19.30
C LYS A 182 24.56 -20.66 -18.07
N GLY A 183 23.91 -21.06 -16.97
CA GLY A 183 24.55 -21.53 -15.72
C GLY A 183 25.12 -22.94 -15.75
N THR A 184 24.98 -23.70 -16.84
CA THR A 184 25.48 -25.10 -16.95
C THR A 184 26.53 -25.30 -18.03
N ALA A 185 27.05 -24.24 -18.66
CA ALA A 185 28.11 -24.34 -19.64
C ALA A 185 29.50 -24.44 -18.98
N ASP A 186 29.70 -25.44 -18.14
CA ASP A 186 31.02 -26.05 -17.93
C ASP A 186 31.28 -26.97 -19.15
N VAL A 187 31.29 -26.36 -20.34
CA VAL A 187 31.72 -27.05 -21.56
C VAL A 187 33.23 -27.13 -21.43
N PRO A 188 33.85 -28.32 -21.28
CA PRO A 188 35.29 -28.44 -21.24
C PRO A 188 35.80 -27.99 -22.60
N LEU A 189 36.29 -26.75 -22.66
CA LEU A 189 36.92 -26.20 -23.85
C LEU A 189 38.10 -27.12 -24.20
N PRO A 190 38.24 -27.54 -25.46
CA PRO A 190 39.36 -28.36 -25.86
C PRO A 190 40.66 -27.59 -25.61
N SER A 191 41.62 -28.24 -24.96
CA SER A 191 42.92 -27.66 -24.64
C SER A 191 43.58 -27.12 -25.91
N VAL A 192 43.82 -25.81 -25.96
CA VAL A 192 44.53 -25.18 -27.05
C VAL A 192 45.96 -25.76 -27.15
N PRO A 193 46.50 -26.01 -28.36
CA PRO A 193 47.87 -26.52 -28.49
C PRO A 193 48.89 -25.49 -27.95
N SER A 194 49.63 -25.85 -26.90
CA SER A 194 50.68 -25.01 -26.30
C SER A 194 51.99 -25.02 -27.09
N THR A 195 51.95 -25.13 -28.41
CA THR A 195 53.18 -25.14 -29.22
C THR A 195 53.61 -23.69 -29.48
N SER A 196 54.79 -23.32 -29.01
CA SER A 196 55.38 -22.02 -29.35
C SER A 196 55.72 -22.02 -30.84
N LEU A 197 55.09 -21.12 -31.59
CA LEU A 197 55.44 -20.88 -32.99
C LEU A 197 56.85 -20.28 -33.07
N PRO A 198 57.70 -20.70 -34.03
CA PRO A 198 59.02 -20.13 -34.19
C PRO A 198 58.93 -18.65 -34.57
N SER A 199 59.69 -17.82 -33.86
CA SER A 199 59.80 -16.38 -34.10
C SER A 199 60.27 -16.11 -35.53
N LYS A 200 59.44 -15.44 -36.33
CA LYS A 200 59.77 -14.93 -37.66
C LYS A 200 60.32 -13.50 -37.52
N PRO A 201 61.43 -13.14 -38.20
CA PRO A 201 62.01 -11.81 -38.07
C PRO A 201 61.03 -10.73 -38.54
N ALA A 202 60.95 -9.64 -37.76
CA ALA A 202 60.11 -8.49 -38.00
C ALA A 202 60.35 -7.91 -39.41
N LYS A 203 59.33 -7.98 -40.27
CA LYS A 203 59.26 -7.14 -41.46
C LYS A 203 58.48 -5.87 -41.11
N LYS A 204 59.06 -4.73 -41.51
CA LYS A 204 58.50 -3.37 -41.44
C LYS A 204 57.01 -3.38 -41.77
N LYS A 205 56.22 -2.82 -40.85
CA LYS A 205 54.77 -2.57 -40.98
C LYS A 205 54.51 -1.08 -40.73
N GLN A 206 55.24 -0.22 -41.44
CA GLN A 206 55.16 1.24 -41.29
C GLN A 206 54.96 1.99 -42.62
N GLU A 207 55.03 1.33 -43.79
CA GLU A 207 54.77 1.99 -45.08
C GLU A 207 53.34 1.77 -45.60
N GLU A 208 52.65 0.67 -45.25
CA GLU A 208 51.27 0.42 -45.73
C GLU A 208 50.23 1.30 -45.02
N ASP A 209 50.38 1.54 -43.72
CA ASP A 209 49.38 2.31 -42.95
C ASP A 209 49.42 3.83 -43.26
N GLU A 210 50.52 4.35 -43.81
CA GLU A 210 50.64 5.76 -44.22
C GLU A 210 50.02 6.02 -45.61
N ASP A 211 50.13 5.06 -46.54
CA ASP A 211 49.55 5.16 -47.89
C ASP A 211 48.02 5.09 -47.85
N ASP A 212 47.47 4.19 -47.02
CA ASP A 212 46.02 4.05 -46.84
C ASP A 212 45.36 5.29 -46.22
N MET A 213 46.09 6.01 -45.35
CA MET A 213 45.62 7.25 -44.74
C MET A 213 45.65 8.42 -45.74
N ALA A 214 46.68 8.49 -46.59
CA ALA A 214 46.79 9.53 -47.62
C ALA A 214 45.71 9.41 -48.71
N ASP A 215 45.36 8.18 -49.11
CA ASP A 215 44.30 7.93 -50.09
C ASP A 215 42.90 8.34 -49.57
N LEU A 216 42.65 8.18 -48.27
CA LEU A 216 41.40 8.62 -47.63
C LEU A 216 41.29 10.15 -47.55
N GLU A 217 42.39 10.86 -47.28
CA GLU A 217 42.41 12.33 -47.24
C GLU A 217 42.21 12.96 -48.63
N ALA A 218 42.75 12.34 -49.68
CA ALA A 218 42.56 12.77 -51.07
C ALA A 218 41.12 12.58 -51.56
N TRP A 219 40.40 11.56 -51.07
CA TRP A 219 38.99 11.35 -51.41
C TRP A 219 38.05 12.37 -50.75
N ALA A 220 38.37 12.83 -49.54
CA ALA A 220 37.53 13.78 -48.80
C ALA A 220 37.60 15.23 -49.31
N THR A 221 38.59 15.54 -50.17
CA THR A 221 38.88 16.92 -50.61
C THR A 221 38.47 17.22 -52.06
N ASN A 222 37.76 16.32 -52.73
CA ASN A 222 37.29 16.48 -54.12
C ASN A 222 35.76 16.38 -54.24
#